data_AF-A0A3B9FJX6-F1
#
_entry.id   AF-A0A3B9FJX6-F1
#
_cell.length_a   1.000
_cell.length_b   1.000
_cell.length_c   1.000
_cell.angle_alpha   90.00
_cell.angle_beta   90.00
_cell.angle_gamma   90.00
#
_symmetry.space_group_name_H-M   'P 1'
#
loop_
_entity.id
_entity.type
_entity.pdbx_description
1 polymer ?
#
loop_
_entity_poly.entity_id
_entity_poly.type
_entity_poly.pdbx_seq_one_letter_code
_entity_poly.pdbx_strand_id
1 'polypeptide(L)'
;MGKAAFTIIELLVVLAIIAILAAFSVVSFHHVLEDRNRKQAKVELEALRTALLSYRSDYGGYPKCPQEICTPGECLFLSLAGFHNEKGGLQLPPYRPLVPPSIFGYDLSSFDAAEIPNVTHNEGKSLMLWLSQTLDKDVAFLDPWGSEYVYEYPREDGEKGYLLFSMGPDGKTGEGFHEDDIK
;
A
#
# COMPACT_ATOMS: atom_id res chain seq x y z
N MET A 1 30.97 -25.54 49.79
CA MET A 1 30.95 -25.25 48.34
C MET A 1 30.92 -23.73 48.18
N GLY A 2 32.04 -23.11 47.79
CA GLY A 2 32.09 -21.68 47.54
C GLY A 2 31.39 -21.36 46.22
N LYS A 3 30.38 -20.49 46.23
CA LYS A 3 29.79 -19.95 45.00
C LYS A 3 30.80 -18.97 44.41
N ALA A 4 31.24 -19.20 43.17
CA ALA A 4 32.06 -18.24 42.45
C ALA A 4 31.26 -16.94 42.30
N ALA A 5 31.80 -15.83 42.83
CA ALA A 5 31.22 -14.51 42.67
C ALA A 5 31.84 -13.85 41.44
N PHE A 6 30.99 -13.34 40.54
CA PHE A 6 31.43 -12.59 39.36
C PHE A 6 32.17 -11.31 39.77
N THR A 7 33.22 -10.98 39.02
CA THR A 7 33.97 -9.74 39.25
C THR A 7 33.30 -8.55 38.55
N ILE A 8 33.43 -7.35 39.13
CA ILE A 8 32.88 -6.11 38.53
C ILE A 8 33.50 -5.85 37.16
N ILE A 9 34.78 -6.19 36.97
CA ILE A 9 35.49 -5.97 35.71
C ILE A 9 34.92 -6.85 34.58
N GLU A 10 34.51 -8.09 34.90
CA GLU A 10 33.93 -9.02 33.94
C GLU A 10 32.56 -8.54 33.45
N LEU A 11 31.73 -8.00 34.35
CA LEU A 11 30.47 -7.37 33.98
C LEU A 11 30.69 -6.11 33.12
N LEU A 12 31.68 -5.29 33.46
CA LEU A 12 32.03 -4.09 32.68
C LEU A 12 32.46 -4.42 31.26
N VAL A 13 33.31 -5.45 31.09
CA VAL A 13 33.76 -5.90 29.76
C VAL A 13 32.59 -6.43 28.94
N VAL A 14 31.69 -7.22 29.55
CA VAL A 14 30.50 -7.75 28.86
C VAL A 14 29.58 -6.62 28.41
N LEU A 15 29.30 -5.63 29.27
CA LEU A 15 28.45 -4.49 28.90
C LEU A 15 29.10 -3.64 27.80
N ALA A 16 30.41 -3.45 27.83
CA ALA A 16 31.14 -2.76 26.76
C ALA A 16 31.03 -3.49 25.41
N ILE A 17 31.19 -4.82 25.39
CA ILE A 17 31.05 -5.62 24.17
C ILE A 17 29.60 -5.59 23.66
N ILE A 18 28.60 -5.71 24.54
CA ILE A 18 27.18 -5.63 24.16
C ILE A 18 26.86 -4.28 23.54
N ALA A 19 27.37 -3.17 24.10
CA ALA A 19 27.14 -1.83 23.55
C ALA A 19 27.73 -1.68 22.13
N ILE A 20 28.93 -2.21 21.90
CA ILE A 20 29.57 -2.20 20.58
C ILE A 20 28.75 -3.04 19.59
N LEU A 21 28.36 -4.26 19.96
CA LEU A 21 27.57 -5.14 19.09
C LEU A 21 26.18 -4.57 18.78
N ALA A 22 25.53 -3.96 19.77
CA ALA A 22 24.22 -3.34 19.60
C ALA A 22 24.27 -2.18 18.59
N ALA A 23 25.32 -1.34 18.64
CA ALA A 23 25.49 -0.25 17.69
C ALA A 23 25.60 -0.72 16.24
N PHE A 24 26.40 -1.76 15.97
CA PHE A 24 26.51 -2.35 14.63
C PHE A 24 25.22 -3.05 14.16
N SER A 25 24.50 -3.69 15.09
CA SER A 25 23.27 -4.42 14.79
C SER A 25 22.17 -3.50 14.24
N VAL A 26 22.04 -2.29 14.78
CA VAL A 26 21.03 -1.30 14.34
C VAL A 26 21.28 -0.86 12.88
N VAL A 27 22.52 -0.53 12.53
CA VAL A 27 22.87 -0.05 11.18
C VAL A 27 22.59 -1.11 10.11
N SER A 28 22.98 -2.37 10.37
CA SER A 28 22.73 -3.46 9.43
C SER A 28 21.24 -3.75 9.25
N PHE A 29 20.45 -3.63 10.30
CA PHE A 29 19.01 -3.90 10.25
C PHE A 29 18.26 -2.88 9.37
N HIS A 30 18.59 -1.59 9.48
CA HIS A 30 17.96 -0.55 8.65
C HIS A 30 18.20 -0.78 7.15
N HIS A 31 19.40 -1.17 6.74
CA HIS A 31 19.71 -1.44 5.34
C HIS A 31 18.90 -2.62 4.77
N VAL A 32 18.77 -3.70 5.55
CA VAL A 32 18.01 -4.88 5.14
C VAL A 32 16.51 -4.58 5.04
N LEU A 33 15.97 -3.77 5.96
CA LEU A 33 14.58 -3.32 5.89
C LEU A 33 14.31 -2.50 4.64
N GLU A 34 15.19 -1.55 4.33
CA GLU A 34 15.08 -0.70 3.14
C GLU A 34 15.14 -1.52 1.84
N ASP A 35 16.09 -2.46 1.72
CA ASP A 35 16.17 -3.38 0.59
C ASP A 35 14.92 -4.26 0.46
N ARG A 36 14.36 -4.71 1.60
CA ARG A 36 13.11 -5.49 1.63
C ARG A 36 11.96 -4.65 1.10
N ASN A 37 11.82 -3.43 1.61
CA ASN A 37 10.76 -2.49 1.23
C ASN A 37 10.84 -2.18 -0.27
N ARG A 38 12.02 -1.85 -0.80
CA ARG A 38 12.18 -1.62 -2.26
C ARG A 38 11.82 -2.82 -3.12
N LYS A 39 12.17 -4.03 -2.68
CA LYS A 39 11.80 -5.27 -3.39
C LYS A 39 10.29 -5.53 -3.32
N GLN A 40 9.69 -5.32 -2.16
CA GLN A 40 8.26 -5.48 -1.95
C GLN A 40 7.47 -4.49 -2.82
N ALA A 41 7.87 -3.21 -2.85
CA ALA A 41 7.23 -2.19 -3.66
C ALA A 41 7.19 -2.55 -5.15
N LYS A 42 8.29 -3.10 -5.68
CA LYS A 42 8.35 -3.59 -7.07
C LYS A 42 7.38 -4.74 -7.34
N VAL A 43 7.23 -5.67 -6.41
CA VAL A 43 6.29 -6.79 -6.53
C VAL A 43 4.84 -6.28 -6.51
N GLU A 44 4.54 -5.36 -5.60
CA GLU A 44 3.23 -4.70 -5.49
C GLU A 44 2.88 -3.91 -6.77
N LEU A 45 3.82 -3.15 -7.32
CA LEU A 45 3.66 -2.42 -8.58
C LEU A 45 3.35 -3.37 -9.75
N GLU A 46 4.09 -4.45 -9.90
CA GLU A 46 3.83 -5.45 -10.95
C GLU A 46 2.45 -6.11 -10.80
N ALA A 47 2.01 -6.35 -9.57
CA ALA A 47 0.67 -6.86 -9.28
C ALA A 47 -0.41 -5.84 -9.70
N LEU A 48 -0.24 -4.56 -9.34
CA LEU A 48 -1.15 -3.48 -9.75
C LEU A 48 -1.17 -3.29 -11.27
N ARG A 49 -0.01 -3.36 -11.95
CA ARG A 49 0.04 -3.32 -13.42
C ARG A 49 -0.73 -4.45 -14.05
N THR A 50 -0.56 -5.67 -13.54
CA THR A 50 -1.30 -6.85 -14.02
C THR A 50 -2.80 -6.70 -13.80
N ALA A 51 -3.20 -6.18 -12.64
CA ALA A 51 -4.60 -5.89 -12.32
C ALA A 51 -5.18 -4.80 -13.25
N LEU A 52 -4.42 -3.73 -13.53
CA LEU A 52 -4.79 -2.66 -14.45
C LEU A 52 -4.93 -3.16 -15.90
N LEU A 53 -4.03 -4.05 -16.34
CA LEU A 53 -4.14 -4.70 -17.65
C LEU A 53 -5.39 -5.58 -17.74
N SER A 54 -5.71 -6.31 -16.68
CA SER A 54 -6.93 -7.13 -16.60
C SER A 54 -8.18 -6.24 -16.61
N TYR A 55 -8.20 -5.18 -15.81
CA TYR A 55 -9.28 -4.19 -15.78
C TYR A 55 -9.51 -3.59 -17.17
N ARG A 56 -8.43 -3.21 -17.87
CA ARG A 56 -8.53 -2.70 -19.24
C ARG A 56 -9.04 -3.74 -20.22
N SER A 57 -8.66 -5.00 -20.07
CA SER A 57 -9.18 -6.10 -20.89
C SER A 57 -10.68 -6.26 -20.72
N ASP A 58 -11.18 -6.11 -19.49
CA ASP A 58 -12.59 -6.33 -19.15
C ASP A 58 -13.47 -5.13 -19.50
N TYR A 59 -12.97 -3.90 -19.32
CA TYR A 59 -13.76 -2.66 -19.41
C TYR A 59 -13.30 -1.67 -20.50
N GLY A 60 -12.25 -2.00 -21.26
CA GLY A 60 -11.77 -1.22 -22.40
C GLY A 60 -10.91 0.01 -22.06
N GLY A 61 -10.81 0.39 -20.79
CA GLY A 61 -10.00 1.53 -20.31
C GLY A 61 -9.40 1.26 -18.93
N TYR A 62 -8.59 2.19 -18.41
CA TYR A 62 -8.10 2.13 -17.03
C TYR A 62 -9.07 2.83 -16.07
N PRO A 63 -9.02 2.54 -14.76
CA PRO A 63 -9.84 3.21 -13.75
C PRO A 63 -9.82 4.73 -13.90
N LYS A 64 -11.00 5.34 -14.08
CA LYS A 64 -11.17 6.78 -14.19
C LYS A 64 -12.42 7.18 -13.43
N CYS A 65 -12.25 7.96 -12.37
CA CYS A 65 -13.35 8.44 -11.55
C CYS A 65 -13.39 9.97 -11.59
N PRO A 66 -14.58 10.59 -11.45
CA PRO A 66 -14.69 12.04 -11.31
C PRO A 66 -13.91 12.53 -10.08
N GLN A 67 -13.15 13.62 -10.23
CA GLN A 67 -12.30 14.16 -9.15
C GLN A 67 -13.14 14.66 -7.96
N GLU A 68 -14.42 14.97 -8.16
CA GLU A 68 -15.33 15.38 -7.09
C GLU A 68 -15.80 14.22 -6.21
N ILE A 69 -15.57 12.97 -6.63
CA ILE A 69 -16.13 11.76 -5.99
C ILE A 69 -15.08 10.98 -5.19
N CYS A 70 -13.88 10.81 -5.74
CA CYS A 70 -12.79 10.11 -5.06
C CYS A 70 -11.44 10.56 -5.61
N THR A 71 -10.38 10.40 -4.81
CA THR A 71 -9.01 10.64 -5.27
C THR A 71 -8.62 9.61 -6.34
N PRO A 72 -7.57 9.86 -7.15
CA PRO A 72 -7.06 8.86 -8.08
C PRO A 72 -6.67 7.54 -7.41
N GLY A 73 -6.09 7.58 -6.22
CA GLY A 73 -5.71 6.39 -5.45
C GLY A 73 -6.92 5.61 -4.93
N GLU A 74 -7.94 6.29 -4.40
CA GLU A 74 -9.22 5.68 -4.02
C GLU A 74 -9.91 5.05 -5.24
N CYS A 75 -9.88 5.74 -6.39
CA CYS A 75 -10.41 5.22 -7.64
C CYS A 75 -9.71 3.93 -8.05
N LEU A 76 -8.37 3.89 -7.96
CA LEU A 76 -7.58 2.69 -8.24
C LEU A 76 -8.00 1.55 -7.30
N PHE A 77 -8.03 1.80 -5.99
CA PHE A 77 -8.40 0.80 -4.98
C PHE A 77 -9.80 0.24 -5.23
N LEU A 78 -10.82 1.09 -5.28
CA LEU A 78 -12.21 0.66 -5.42
C LEU A 78 -12.46 -0.06 -6.75
N SER A 79 -11.81 0.36 -7.83
CA SER A 79 -11.96 -0.29 -9.13
C SER A 79 -11.32 -1.68 -9.15
N LEU A 80 -10.11 -1.83 -8.60
CA LEU A 80 -9.43 -3.11 -8.59
C LEU A 80 -9.93 -4.07 -7.50
N ALA A 81 -10.52 -3.54 -6.43
CA ALA A 81 -11.21 -4.30 -5.40
C ALA A 81 -12.63 -4.75 -5.82
N GLY A 82 -13.16 -4.24 -6.95
CA GLY A 82 -14.44 -4.66 -7.51
C GLY A 82 -15.65 -3.86 -7.02
N PHE A 83 -15.44 -2.68 -6.46
CA PHE A 83 -16.49 -1.76 -5.98
C PHE A 83 -16.89 -0.68 -7.01
N HIS A 84 -16.10 -0.46 -8.06
CA HIS A 84 -16.46 0.43 -9.17
C HIS A 84 -16.80 -0.32 -10.46
N ASN A 85 -17.71 0.26 -11.23
CA ASN A 85 -17.99 -0.12 -12.60
C ASN A 85 -17.09 0.62 -13.61
N GLU A 86 -17.26 0.31 -14.90
CA GLU A 86 -16.50 0.91 -16.02
C GLU A 86 -16.53 2.46 -16.08
N LYS A 87 -17.52 3.10 -15.44
CA LYS A 87 -17.70 4.55 -15.40
C LYS A 87 -17.20 5.18 -14.09
N GLY A 88 -16.59 4.40 -13.21
CA GLY A 88 -16.15 4.84 -11.87
C GLY A 88 -17.30 5.04 -10.88
N GLY A 89 -18.49 4.54 -11.18
CA GLY A 89 -19.63 4.58 -10.25
C GLY A 89 -19.62 3.38 -9.31
N LEU A 90 -20.08 3.59 -8.07
CA LEU A 90 -20.19 2.52 -7.11
C LEU A 90 -21.17 1.43 -7.58
N GLN A 91 -20.68 0.21 -7.69
CA GLN A 91 -21.49 -0.97 -7.92
C GLN A 91 -21.13 -2.01 -6.87
N LEU A 92 -22.11 -2.36 -6.05
CA LEU A 92 -21.94 -3.39 -5.03
C LEU A 92 -21.53 -4.70 -5.73
N PRO A 93 -20.56 -5.47 -5.19
CA PRO A 93 -20.10 -6.73 -5.76
C PRO A 93 -21.26 -7.63 -6.22
N PRO A 94 -21.05 -8.36 -7.33
CA PRO A 94 -20.13 -9.50 -7.24
C PRO A 94 -18.97 -9.46 -8.26
N TYR A 95 -18.33 -8.31 -8.48
CA TYR A 95 -17.14 -8.27 -9.33
C TYR A 95 -15.96 -8.96 -8.65
N ARG A 96 -15.20 -9.74 -9.44
CA ARG A 96 -14.00 -10.41 -8.95
C ARG A 96 -12.93 -9.36 -8.65
N PRO A 97 -12.33 -9.34 -7.44
CA PRO A 97 -11.18 -8.48 -7.18
C PRO A 97 -10.02 -8.88 -8.10
N LEU A 98 -9.40 -7.88 -8.74
CA LEU A 98 -8.31 -8.07 -9.70
C LEU A 98 -6.92 -8.02 -9.03
N VAL A 99 -6.88 -7.62 -7.76
CA VAL A 99 -5.66 -7.57 -6.96
C VAL A 99 -5.59 -8.76 -6.01
N PRO A 100 -4.45 -9.48 -5.94
CA PRO A 100 -4.26 -10.54 -4.96
C PRO A 100 -4.32 -9.95 -3.54
N PRO A 101 -5.31 -10.35 -2.71
CA PRO A 101 -5.49 -9.74 -1.38
C PRO A 101 -4.26 -9.94 -0.48
N SER A 102 -3.57 -11.08 -0.63
CA SER A 102 -2.35 -11.43 0.11
C SER A 102 -1.17 -10.48 -0.11
N ILE A 103 -1.12 -9.76 -1.25
CA ILE A 103 0.00 -8.85 -1.56
C ILE A 103 -0.10 -7.57 -0.74
N PHE A 104 -1.31 -7.03 -0.58
CA PHE A 104 -1.55 -5.81 0.17
C PHE A 104 -2.04 -6.07 1.60
N GLY A 105 -2.11 -7.34 1.99
CA GLY A 105 -2.55 -7.77 3.31
C GLY A 105 -3.99 -7.40 3.63
N TYR A 106 -4.86 -7.36 2.62
CA TYR A 106 -6.31 -7.30 2.81
C TYR A 106 -6.88 -8.69 2.56
N ASP A 107 -8.01 -9.04 3.15
CA ASP A 107 -8.79 -10.19 2.72
C ASP A 107 -10.18 -9.73 2.32
N LEU A 108 -10.38 -9.50 1.02
CA LEU A 108 -11.68 -9.10 0.48
C LEU A 108 -12.65 -10.29 0.40
N SER A 109 -12.16 -11.52 0.60
CA SER A 109 -13.00 -12.73 0.58
C SER A 109 -13.69 -13.01 1.91
N SER A 110 -13.20 -12.43 3.01
CA SER A 110 -13.84 -12.52 4.33
C SER A 110 -15.01 -11.56 4.52
N PHE A 111 -15.28 -10.72 3.52
CA PHE A 111 -16.32 -9.69 3.57
C PHE A 111 -17.64 -10.20 2.96
N ASP A 112 -18.75 -9.94 3.66
CA ASP A 112 -20.09 -10.21 3.15
C ASP A 112 -20.68 -8.95 2.47
N ALA A 113 -20.91 -9.05 1.16
CA ALA A 113 -21.51 -7.98 0.39
C ALA A 113 -22.92 -7.58 0.86
N ALA A 114 -23.61 -8.43 1.63
CA ALA A 114 -24.90 -8.10 2.23
C ALA A 114 -24.81 -7.08 3.38
N GLU A 115 -23.64 -6.91 4.00
CA GLU A 115 -23.42 -5.95 5.09
C GLU A 115 -23.07 -4.55 4.60
N ILE A 116 -22.93 -4.36 3.28
CA ILE A 116 -22.57 -3.05 2.73
C ILE A 116 -23.72 -2.08 2.99
N PRO A 117 -23.48 -0.97 3.72
CA PRO A 117 -24.50 0.05 3.91
C PRO A 117 -24.89 0.67 2.57
N ASN A 118 -26.11 1.17 2.46
CA ASN A 118 -26.50 2.01 1.32
C ASN A 118 -25.73 3.34 1.40
N VAL A 119 -24.55 3.37 0.77
CA VAL A 119 -23.64 4.51 0.75
C VAL A 119 -23.68 5.16 -0.62
N THR A 120 -23.82 6.49 -0.62
CA THR A 120 -23.65 7.31 -1.82
C THR A 120 -22.37 8.12 -1.66
N HIS A 121 -21.74 8.49 -2.77
CA HIS A 121 -20.52 9.31 -2.76
C HIS A 121 -20.74 10.72 -2.17
N ASN A 122 -21.99 11.15 -1.98
CA ASN A 122 -22.34 12.55 -1.73
C ASN A 122 -22.94 12.83 -0.34
N GLU A 123 -23.25 11.81 0.46
CA GLU A 123 -24.01 11.97 1.72
C GLU A 123 -23.20 11.70 3.01
N GLY A 124 -21.88 11.89 2.97
CA GLY A 124 -21.05 11.94 4.18
C GLY A 124 -20.80 10.60 4.89
N LYS A 125 -21.24 9.47 4.32
CA LYS A 125 -20.85 8.12 4.72
C LYS A 125 -19.88 7.57 3.67
N SER A 126 -18.58 7.82 3.85
CA SER A 126 -17.55 7.32 2.93
C SER A 126 -17.50 5.78 2.98
N LEU A 127 -17.64 5.13 1.82
CA LEU A 127 -17.44 3.68 1.69
C LEU A 127 -16.05 3.28 2.20
N MET A 128 -15.04 4.13 1.98
CA MET A 128 -13.67 3.88 2.44
C MET A 128 -13.59 3.82 3.97
N LEU A 129 -14.30 4.70 4.67
CA LEU A 129 -14.35 4.67 6.14
C LEU A 129 -15.02 3.39 6.64
N TRP A 130 -16.13 3.00 6.01
CA TRP A 130 -16.82 1.76 6.38
C TRP A 130 -15.97 0.52 6.09
N LEU A 131 -15.32 0.45 4.93
CA LEU A 131 -14.40 -0.63 4.57
C LEU A 131 -13.23 -0.72 5.53
N SER A 132 -12.68 0.42 5.95
CA SER A 132 -11.58 0.47 6.90
C SER A 132 -11.97 -0.08 8.28
N GLN A 133 -13.14 0.30 8.78
CA GLN A 133 -13.67 -0.23 10.05
C GLN A 133 -13.98 -1.73 9.97
N THR A 134 -14.50 -2.17 8.82
CA THR A 134 -14.89 -3.58 8.62
C THR A 134 -13.68 -4.49 8.49
N LEU A 135 -12.61 -4.02 7.84
CA LEU A 135 -11.37 -4.77 7.64
C LEU A 135 -10.34 -4.55 8.76
N ASP A 136 -10.66 -3.71 9.75
CA ASP A 136 -9.74 -3.27 10.82
C ASP A 136 -8.38 -2.80 10.26
N LYS A 137 -8.42 -2.06 9.15
CA LYS A 137 -7.22 -1.63 8.42
C LYS A 137 -7.48 -0.42 7.54
N ASP A 138 -6.47 0.42 7.31
CA ASP A 138 -6.56 1.49 6.30
C ASP A 138 -6.69 0.86 4.92
N VAL A 139 -7.81 1.10 4.23
CA VAL A 139 -8.07 0.52 2.91
C VAL A 139 -7.54 1.42 1.82
N ALA A 140 -6.25 1.32 1.54
CA ALA A 140 -5.63 1.94 0.38
C ALA A 140 -4.51 1.05 -0.14
N PHE A 141 -4.10 1.24 -1.40
CA PHE A 141 -2.85 0.63 -1.85
C PHE A 141 -1.71 1.48 -1.29
N LEU A 142 -1.25 1.11 -0.09
CA LEU A 142 -0.11 1.72 0.55
C LEU A 142 1.16 0.98 0.14
N ASP A 143 2.22 1.75 -0.10
CA ASP A 143 3.56 1.25 -0.32
C ASP A 143 4.22 0.84 1.01
N PRO A 144 5.41 0.20 0.98
CA PRO A 144 6.08 -0.30 2.18
C PRO A 144 6.54 0.77 3.19
N TRP A 145 6.47 2.06 2.82
CA TRP A 145 6.78 3.18 3.71
C TRP A 145 5.52 3.88 4.23
N GLY A 146 4.34 3.44 3.77
CA GLY A 146 3.03 3.89 4.26
C GLY A 146 2.38 4.98 3.41
N SER A 147 2.99 5.37 2.29
CA SER A 147 2.40 6.32 1.36
C SER A 147 1.49 5.61 0.38
N GLU A 148 0.42 6.25 -0.07
CA GLU A 148 -0.42 5.68 -1.13
C GLU A 148 0.36 5.61 -2.45
N TYR A 149 0.21 4.50 -3.18
CA TYR A 149 0.71 4.39 -4.55
C TYR A 149 0.11 5.50 -5.41
N VAL A 150 0.97 6.23 -6.10
CA VAL A 150 0.51 7.30 -7.01
C VAL A 150 -0.06 6.66 -8.25
N TYR A 151 -1.32 6.99 -8.56
CA TYR A 151 -1.99 6.58 -9.78
C TYR A 151 -2.58 7.78 -10.49
N GLU A 152 -2.45 7.81 -11.81
CA GLU A 152 -2.97 8.91 -12.63
C GLU A 152 -3.47 8.40 -13.98
N TYR A 153 -4.73 8.70 -14.30
CA TYR A 153 -5.31 8.40 -15.60
C TYR A 153 -6.54 9.28 -15.91
N PRO A 154 -6.59 9.97 -17.07
CA PRO A 154 -5.48 10.14 -18.02
C PRO A 154 -4.34 10.95 -17.40
N ARG A 155 -3.13 10.80 -17.93
CA ARG A 155 -1.96 11.53 -17.45
C ARG A 155 -2.03 13.02 -17.85
N GLU A 156 -1.68 13.91 -16.93
CA GLU A 156 -1.59 15.36 -17.08
C GLU A 156 -0.46 15.76 -18.03
N ASP A 157 0.63 14.98 -18.05
CA ASP A 157 1.75 15.17 -18.98
C ASP A 157 1.41 14.86 -20.45
N GLY A 158 0.20 14.37 -20.73
CA GLY A 158 -0.29 14.06 -22.08
C GLY A 158 0.25 12.75 -22.67
N GLU A 159 1.07 12.00 -21.92
CA GLU A 159 1.55 10.70 -22.36
C GLU A 159 0.44 9.65 -22.38
N LYS A 160 0.59 8.64 -23.23
CA LYS A 160 -0.40 7.56 -23.35
C LYS A 160 -0.33 6.61 -22.15
N GLY A 161 -1.50 6.15 -21.69
CA GLY A 161 -1.61 5.17 -20.62
C GLY A 161 -1.84 5.82 -19.26
N TYR A 162 -1.40 5.15 -18.19
CA TYR A 162 -1.49 5.62 -16.81
C TYR A 162 -0.11 5.88 -16.21
N LEU A 163 -0.05 6.68 -15.15
CA LEU A 163 1.11 6.80 -14.27
C LEU A 163 0.88 5.89 -13.05
N LEU A 164 1.90 5.13 -12.65
CA LEU A 164 1.88 4.28 -11.45
C LEU A 164 3.28 4.14 -10.87
N PHE A 165 3.47 4.56 -9.62
CA PHE A 165 4.74 4.44 -8.89
C PHE A 165 4.53 4.56 -7.36
N SER A 166 5.52 4.12 -6.58
CA SER A 166 5.61 4.38 -5.13
C SER A 166 6.48 5.61 -4.88
N MET A 167 6.09 6.40 -3.87
CA MET A 167 6.81 7.61 -3.42
C MET A 167 8.11 7.30 -2.69
N GLY A 168 8.43 6.01 -2.47
CA GLY A 168 9.65 5.62 -1.78
C GLY A 168 9.70 6.03 -0.30
N PRO A 169 10.89 5.95 0.32
CA PRO A 169 11.09 6.21 1.74
C PRO A 169 10.81 7.63 2.18
N ASP A 170 11.01 8.62 1.30
CA ASP A 170 10.80 10.02 1.69
C ASP A 170 9.32 10.42 1.69
N GLY A 171 8.48 9.63 0.99
CA GLY A 171 7.04 9.81 0.88
C GLY A 171 6.65 11.12 0.20
N LYS A 172 7.53 11.71 -0.61
CA LYS A 172 7.33 13.03 -1.21
C LYS A 172 7.28 12.92 -2.72
N THR A 173 6.16 13.38 -3.25
CA THR A 173 6.05 13.75 -4.65
C THR A 173 5.65 15.20 -4.72
N GLY A 174 6.58 16.06 -5.14
CA GLY A 174 6.26 17.43 -5.55
C GLY A 174 5.55 17.43 -6.91
N GLU A 175 5.97 18.32 -7.81
CA GLU A 175 5.56 18.35 -9.23
C GLU A 175 6.25 17.24 -10.05
N GLY A 176 6.10 15.97 -9.65
CA GLY A 176 6.58 14.82 -10.43
C GLY A 176 7.47 13.84 -9.67
N PHE A 177 8.26 13.08 -10.45
CA PHE A 177 9.07 11.94 -9.99
C PHE A 177 10.35 12.39 -9.27
N HIS A 178 10.64 11.80 -8.12
CA HIS A 178 11.82 12.02 -7.29
C HIS A 178 12.86 10.88 -7.43
N GLU A 179 14.08 11.08 -6.90
CA GLU A 179 15.20 10.15 -7.09
C GLU A 179 14.96 8.76 -6.47
N ASP A 180 14.19 8.70 -5.38
CA ASP A 180 13.92 7.49 -4.61
C ASP A 180 12.63 6.76 -4.99
N ASP A 181 11.79 7.39 -5.82
CA ASP A 181 10.56 6.83 -6.36
C ASP A 181 10.79 5.51 -7.11
N ILE A 182 9.80 4.63 -7.06
CA ILE A 182 9.90 3.28 -7.61
C ILE A 182 8.83 3.05 -8.67
N LYS A 183 9.29 2.72 -9.88
CA LYS A 183 8.48 2.19 -10.97
C LYS A 183 8.54 0.67 -10.97
#